data_AF-A0A1S9MCX7-F1
#
_entry.id   AF-A0A1S9MCX7-F1
#
_cell.length_a   1.000
_cell.length_b   1.000
_cell.length_c   1.000
_cell.angle_alpha   90.00
_cell.angle_beta   90.00
_cell.angle_gamma   90.00
#
_symmetry.space_group_name_H-M   'P 1'
#
loop_
_entity.id
_entity.type
_entity.pdbx_description
1 polymer ?
#
loop_
_entity_poly.entity_id
_entity_poly.type
_entity_poly.pdbx_seq_one_letter_code
_entity_poly.pdbx_strand_id
1 'polypeptide(L)'
;MTQHPARPWHGEFSDESLSAVRHAIPLGIQRSQTRSANAHAAYGDKDGDKYVYGAGMSRGVYKELVELLSEVPGFREVEVEGSRRKLIAIDNVHLYPLRIGAKMPRNHTRVRVSYMPEQRQEMFRRSNTTKFDEPALFDNLHSPSPDEPASISEALAHQHLIDEGKALVVAYYSCTPAGVGSIYWAPAKLSGTHHLEFLSPESLAYVVESASSTAQSATRIVASKTFADGTRPRTATKLRTTPKAPDTR
;
A
#
# COMPACT_ATOMS: atom_id res chain seq x y z
N MET A 1 -9.96 2.89 -24.16
CA MET A 1 -9.59 1.82 -23.21
C MET A 1 -8.50 0.99 -23.84
N THR A 2 -7.25 1.18 -23.40
CA THR A 2 -6.13 0.34 -23.85
C THR A 2 -6.34 -1.03 -23.22
N GLN A 3 -6.64 -2.06 -24.01
CA GLN A 3 -6.68 -3.44 -23.50
C GLN A 3 -5.23 -3.86 -23.25
N HIS A 4 -4.87 -4.04 -21.99
CA HIS A 4 -3.58 -4.66 -21.67
C HIS A 4 -3.75 -6.18 -21.74
N PRO A 5 -2.74 -6.92 -22.23
CA PRO A 5 -2.81 -8.37 -22.26
C PRO A 5 -3.02 -8.91 -20.85
N ALA A 6 -3.98 -9.83 -20.71
CA ALA A 6 -4.26 -10.51 -19.45
C ALA A 6 -2.97 -11.18 -18.95
N ARG A 7 -2.67 -11.00 -17.65
CA ARG A 7 -1.53 -11.63 -17.00
C ARG A 7 -1.99 -12.93 -16.32
N PRO A 8 -1.14 -13.96 -16.22
CA PRO A 8 -1.52 -15.22 -15.57
C PRO A 8 -2.06 -15.05 -14.15
N TRP A 9 -1.54 -14.06 -13.41
CA TRP A 9 -1.93 -13.77 -12.03
C TRP A 9 -3.19 -12.90 -11.91
N HIS A 10 -3.78 -12.41 -13.01
CA HIS A 10 -5.04 -11.66 -12.96
C HIS A 10 -6.19 -12.51 -12.42
N GLY A 11 -6.16 -13.84 -12.59
CA GLY A 11 -7.18 -14.76 -12.06
C GLY A 11 -7.25 -14.86 -10.53
N GLU A 12 -6.35 -14.20 -9.80
CA GLU A 12 -6.43 -14.09 -8.33
C GLU A 12 -7.43 -13.04 -7.84
N PHE A 13 -7.94 -12.24 -8.76
CA PHE A 13 -8.93 -11.21 -8.51
C PHE A 13 -10.23 -11.58 -9.22
N SER A 14 -11.36 -11.16 -8.64
CA SER A 14 -12.57 -10.96 -9.43
C SER A 14 -12.38 -9.80 -10.42
N ASP A 15 -13.15 -9.76 -11.51
CA ASP A 15 -13.06 -8.69 -12.51
C ASP A 15 -13.29 -7.29 -11.91
N GLU A 16 -14.23 -7.20 -10.95
CA GLU A 16 -14.54 -5.97 -10.23
C GLU A 16 -13.35 -5.50 -9.39
N SER A 17 -12.82 -6.39 -8.55
CA SER A 17 -11.63 -6.13 -7.73
C SER A 17 -10.41 -5.78 -8.57
N LEU A 18 -10.18 -6.51 -9.66
CA LEU A 18 -9.07 -6.26 -10.59
C LEU A 18 -9.16 -4.84 -11.16
N SER A 19 -10.34 -4.47 -11.66
CA SER A 19 -10.60 -3.13 -12.19
C SER A 19 -10.41 -2.05 -11.12
N ALA A 20 -10.95 -2.26 -9.93
CA ALA A 20 -10.86 -1.33 -8.81
C ALA A 20 -9.40 -1.10 -8.37
N VAL A 21 -8.64 -2.17 -8.16
CA VAL A 21 -7.22 -2.10 -7.75
C VAL A 21 -6.37 -1.42 -8.83
N ARG A 22 -6.60 -1.78 -10.09
CA ARG A 22 -5.88 -1.22 -11.23
C ARG A 22 -6.12 0.28 -11.41
N HIS A 23 -7.33 0.75 -11.09
CA HIS A 23 -7.66 2.17 -11.06
C HIS A 23 -7.11 2.87 -9.80
N ALA A 24 -7.24 2.24 -8.64
CA ALA A 24 -6.84 2.81 -7.35
C ALA A 24 -5.33 3.01 -7.23
N ILE A 25 -4.50 2.10 -7.78
CA ILE A 25 -3.03 2.19 -7.66
C ILE A 25 -2.49 3.52 -8.22
N PRO A 26 -2.72 3.89 -9.50
CA PRO A 26 -2.22 5.16 -10.01
C PRO A 26 -2.82 6.37 -9.31
N LEU A 27 -4.11 6.33 -8.99
CA LEU A 27 -4.82 7.42 -8.33
C LEU A 27 -4.28 7.67 -6.91
N GLY A 28 -4.11 6.61 -6.11
CA GLY A 28 -3.55 6.72 -4.76
C GLY A 28 -2.09 7.19 -4.78
N ILE A 29 -1.31 6.78 -5.78
CA ILE A 29 0.04 7.30 -6.00
C ILE A 29 0.01 8.81 -6.32
N GLN A 30 -0.90 9.26 -7.18
CA GLN A 30 -1.03 10.67 -7.54
C GLN A 30 -1.52 11.54 -6.37
N ARG A 31 -2.52 11.12 -5.61
CA ARG A 31 -2.98 11.86 -4.42
C ARG A 31 -1.86 11.99 -3.38
N SER A 32 -1.14 10.89 -3.11
CA SER A 32 0.02 10.92 -2.22
C SER A 32 1.16 11.79 -2.77
N GLN A 33 1.38 11.79 -4.08
CA GLN A 33 2.36 12.65 -4.76
C GLN A 33 2.06 14.12 -4.49
N THR A 34 0.83 14.55 -4.76
CA THR A 34 0.39 15.94 -4.57
C THR A 34 0.60 16.36 -3.12
N ARG A 35 0.12 15.56 -2.15
CA ARG A 35 0.28 15.87 -0.73
C ARG A 35 1.74 15.95 -0.30
N SER A 36 2.55 14.98 -0.72
CA SER A 36 3.96 14.90 -0.33
C SER A 36 4.83 15.96 -1.00
N ALA A 37 4.54 16.32 -2.25
CA ALA A 37 5.23 17.39 -2.98
C ALA A 37 4.92 18.76 -2.35
N ASN A 38 3.65 19.02 -2.03
CA ASN A 38 3.23 20.25 -1.34
C ASN A 38 3.91 20.38 0.03
N ALA A 39 3.91 19.30 0.83
CA ALA A 39 4.59 19.30 2.13
C ALA A 39 6.10 19.54 2.00
N HIS A 40 6.74 18.94 0.98
CA HIS A 40 8.17 19.13 0.72
C HIS A 40 8.49 20.57 0.31
N ALA A 41 7.68 21.18 -0.57
CA ALA A 41 7.83 22.57 -0.96
C ALA A 41 7.61 23.53 0.22
N ALA A 42 6.60 23.27 1.06
CA ALA A 42 6.28 24.09 2.23
C ALA A 42 7.34 24.01 3.34
N TYR A 43 8.01 22.85 3.50
CA TYR A 43 9.11 22.70 4.45
C TYR A 43 10.29 23.62 4.10
N GLY A 44 10.47 23.93 2.81
CA GLY A 44 11.42 24.96 2.37
C GLY A 44 12.86 24.65 2.77
N ASP A 45 13.26 23.37 2.65
CA ASP A 45 14.56 22.90 3.11
C ASP A 45 15.71 23.65 2.42
N LYS A 46 16.56 24.29 3.22
CA LYS A 46 17.74 25.01 2.72
C LYS A 46 18.88 24.06 2.34
N ASP A 47 18.90 22.86 2.93
CA ASP A 47 19.95 21.87 2.75
C ASP A 47 19.57 20.81 1.70
N GLY A 48 18.31 20.81 1.25
CA GLY A 48 17.81 19.96 0.16
C GLY A 48 17.55 18.50 0.56
N ASP A 49 17.28 18.22 1.85
CA ASP A 49 16.99 16.87 2.31
C ASP A 49 15.68 16.33 1.72
N LYS A 50 15.81 15.18 1.07
CA LYS A 50 14.69 14.47 0.40
C LYS A 50 13.88 13.61 1.36
N TYR A 51 14.19 13.64 2.67
CA TYR A 51 13.57 12.77 3.66
C TYR A 51 12.07 13.05 3.83
N VAL A 52 11.64 14.32 3.77
CA VAL A 52 10.22 14.70 3.93
C VAL A 52 9.37 14.07 2.82
N TYR A 53 9.75 14.30 1.56
CA TYR A 53 9.03 13.76 0.41
C TYR A 53 9.06 12.22 0.39
N GLY A 54 10.24 11.62 0.57
CA GLY A 54 10.40 10.16 0.57
C GLY A 54 9.60 9.46 1.68
N ALA A 55 9.60 10.04 2.89
CA ALA A 55 8.82 9.54 4.02
C ALA A 55 7.31 9.68 3.77
N GLY A 56 6.89 10.83 3.21
CA GLY A 56 5.52 11.10 2.79
C GLY A 56 5.00 10.04 1.83
N MET A 57 5.69 9.82 0.70
CA MET A 57 5.32 8.80 -0.29
C MET A 57 5.31 7.38 0.29
N SER A 58 6.29 7.05 1.14
CA SER A 58 6.42 5.70 1.69
C SER A 58 5.26 5.28 2.61
N ARG A 59 4.49 6.25 3.12
CA ARG A 59 3.35 6.04 4.04
C ARG A 59 2.02 6.49 3.43
N GLY A 60 2.04 7.56 2.64
CA GLY A 60 0.86 8.19 2.06
C GLY A 60 0.14 7.27 1.10
N VAL A 61 0.86 6.65 0.17
CA VAL A 61 0.26 5.77 -0.85
C VAL A 61 -0.57 4.66 -0.21
N TYR A 62 -0.07 4.01 0.84
CA TYR A 62 -0.85 2.98 1.54
C TYR A 62 -2.18 3.52 2.06
N LYS A 63 -2.17 4.69 2.69
CA LYS A 63 -3.39 5.32 3.24
C LYS A 63 -4.40 5.67 2.14
N GLU A 64 -3.92 6.19 1.01
CA GLU A 64 -4.78 6.50 -0.14
C GLU A 64 -5.42 5.23 -0.70
N LEU A 65 -4.64 4.14 -0.80
CA LEU A 65 -5.17 2.87 -1.30
C LEU A 65 -6.20 2.26 -0.35
N VAL A 66 -5.97 2.35 0.97
CA VAL A 66 -6.97 1.93 1.97
C VAL A 66 -8.26 2.72 1.79
N GLU A 67 -8.20 4.04 1.64
CA GLU A 67 -9.38 4.88 1.42
C GLU A 67 -10.11 4.49 0.12
N LEU A 68 -9.37 4.40 -1.00
CA LEU A 68 -9.93 4.09 -2.32
C LEU A 68 -10.50 2.68 -2.46
N LEU A 69 -9.96 1.71 -1.72
CA LEU A 69 -10.34 0.30 -1.84
C LEU A 69 -11.23 -0.19 -0.70
N SER A 70 -11.53 0.66 0.29
CA SER A 70 -12.32 0.28 1.47
C SER A 70 -13.73 -0.23 1.15
N GLU A 71 -14.31 0.21 0.04
CA GLU A 71 -15.66 -0.18 -0.41
C GLU A 71 -15.65 -1.42 -1.33
N VAL A 72 -14.46 -1.91 -1.72
CA VAL A 72 -14.34 -3.10 -2.56
C VAL A 72 -14.70 -4.34 -1.75
N PRO A 73 -15.58 -5.24 -2.25
CA PRO A 73 -15.90 -6.49 -1.58
C PRO A 73 -14.65 -7.28 -1.21
N GLY A 74 -14.60 -7.81 0.02
CA GLY A 74 -13.46 -8.60 0.50
C GLY A 74 -12.25 -7.77 0.92
N PHE A 75 -12.31 -6.44 0.90
CA PHE A 75 -11.28 -5.57 1.45
C PHE A 75 -11.05 -5.85 2.94
N ARG A 76 -9.78 -6.00 3.31
CA ARG A 76 -9.34 -6.06 4.71
C ARG A 76 -7.91 -5.56 4.85
N GLU A 77 -7.59 -4.95 5.98
CA GLU A 77 -6.20 -4.69 6.34
C GLU A 77 -5.63 -5.89 7.10
N VAL A 78 -4.49 -6.42 6.64
CA VAL A 78 -3.80 -7.57 7.26
C VAL A 78 -2.56 -7.07 7.96
N GLU A 79 -2.40 -7.44 9.23
CA GLU A 79 -1.21 -7.07 9.99
C GLU A 79 -0.06 -8.00 9.64
N VAL A 80 1.14 -7.43 9.55
CA VAL A 80 2.35 -8.21 9.33
C VAL A 80 3.11 -8.23 10.64
N GLU A 81 3.30 -9.43 11.17
CA GLU A 81 4.01 -9.65 12.43
C GLU A 81 5.37 -8.92 12.44
N GLY A 82 5.63 -8.14 13.50
CA GLY A 82 6.87 -7.36 13.63
C GLY A 82 7.00 -6.15 12.69
N SER A 83 6.02 -5.86 11.85
CA SER A 83 6.01 -4.71 10.95
C SER A 83 4.93 -3.71 11.37
N ARG A 84 5.28 -2.42 11.38
CA ARG A 84 4.29 -1.33 11.55
C ARG A 84 3.45 -1.09 10.30
N ARG A 85 3.74 -1.78 9.20
CA ARG A 85 3.02 -1.67 7.92
C ARG A 85 2.08 -2.85 7.79
N LYS A 86 0.85 -2.54 7.40
CA LYS A 86 -0.20 -3.49 7.06
C LYS A 86 -0.23 -3.74 5.55
N LEU A 87 -0.83 -4.86 5.15
CA LEU A 87 -1.12 -5.21 3.77
C LEU A 87 -2.60 -4.96 3.49
N ILE A 88 -2.94 -4.74 2.22
CA ILE A 88 -4.34 -4.67 1.78
C ILE A 88 -4.68 -6.05 1.22
N ALA A 89 -5.60 -6.79 1.84
CA ALA A 89 -6.11 -8.01 1.24
C ALA A 89 -7.41 -7.73 0.50
N ILE A 90 -7.49 -8.22 -0.73
CA ILE A 90 -8.66 -8.24 -1.59
C ILE A 90 -8.62 -9.57 -2.35
N ASP A 91 -9.72 -10.31 -2.38
CA ASP A 91 -9.80 -11.64 -2.97
C ASP A 91 -8.64 -12.55 -2.49
N ASN A 92 -7.89 -13.16 -3.41
CA ASN A 92 -6.76 -14.04 -3.11
C ASN A 92 -5.39 -13.33 -3.13
N VAL A 93 -5.39 -12.01 -2.94
CA VAL A 93 -4.20 -11.18 -3.06
C VAL A 93 -3.97 -10.35 -1.81
N HIS A 94 -2.69 -10.25 -1.41
CA HIS A 94 -2.18 -9.20 -0.56
C HIS A 94 -1.46 -8.15 -1.41
N LEU A 95 -1.92 -6.91 -1.36
CA LEU A 95 -1.36 -5.77 -2.08
C LEU A 95 -0.44 -4.96 -1.17
N TYR A 96 0.76 -4.65 -1.67
CA TYR A 96 1.74 -3.83 -0.99
C TYR A 96 2.31 -2.72 -1.89
N PRO A 97 2.12 -1.42 -1.57
CA PRO A 97 2.75 -0.34 -2.31
C PRO A 97 4.23 -0.16 -1.90
N LEU A 98 5.13 -0.11 -2.88
CA LEU A 98 6.56 0.01 -2.67
C LEU A 98 7.20 1.11 -3.52
N ARG A 99 7.76 2.12 -2.85
CA ARG A 99 8.62 3.11 -3.52
C ARG A 99 10.01 2.53 -3.75
N ILE A 100 10.46 2.50 -5.01
CA ILE A 100 11.80 2.02 -5.38
C ILE A 100 12.87 3.11 -5.25
N GLY A 101 12.50 4.37 -5.49
CA GLY A 101 13.42 5.50 -5.42
C GLY A 101 13.08 6.59 -6.43
N ALA A 102 14.07 7.39 -6.80
CA ALA A 102 13.91 8.49 -7.75
C ALA A 102 13.72 8.02 -9.21
N LYS A 103 14.34 6.89 -9.56
CA LYS A 103 14.34 6.35 -10.92
C LYS A 103 14.07 4.86 -10.90
N MET A 104 13.25 4.38 -11.81
CA MET A 104 13.04 2.94 -12.02
C MET A 104 14.32 2.31 -12.60
N PRO A 105 14.80 1.18 -12.07
CA PRO A 105 15.93 0.45 -12.67
C PRO A 105 15.60 0.03 -14.10
N ARG A 106 16.64 -0.09 -14.96
CA ARG A 106 16.48 -0.59 -16.33
C ARG A 106 15.84 -1.97 -16.35
N ASN A 107 16.32 -2.85 -15.47
CA ASN A 107 15.68 -4.12 -15.20
C ASN A 107 14.56 -3.90 -14.17
N HIS A 108 13.34 -3.67 -14.67
CA HIS A 108 12.16 -3.45 -13.83
C HIS A 108 11.51 -4.75 -13.32
N THR A 109 11.94 -5.92 -13.83
CA THR A 109 11.49 -7.23 -13.34
C THR A 109 12.33 -7.70 -12.15
N ARG A 110 13.54 -7.17 -11.97
CA ARG A 110 14.39 -7.43 -10.80
C ARG A 110 14.90 -6.14 -10.19
N VAL A 111 14.36 -5.78 -9.03
CA VAL A 111 14.66 -4.51 -8.36
C VAL A 111 15.38 -4.73 -7.04
N ARG A 112 16.52 -4.06 -6.89
CA ARG A 112 17.22 -3.98 -5.60
C ARG A 112 16.51 -2.97 -4.70
N VAL A 113 16.14 -3.41 -3.50
CA VAL A 113 15.60 -2.55 -2.44
C VAL A 113 16.72 -2.26 -1.46
N SER A 114 17.20 -1.02 -1.44
CA SER A 114 18.39 -0.62 -0.65
C SER A 114 18.24 -0.88 0.85
N TYR A 115 17.02 -0.85 1.38
CA TYR A 115 16.74 -1.13 2.78
C TYR A 115 15.52 -2.05 2.92
N MET A 116 15.80 -3.31 3.26
CA MET A 116 14.82 -4.36 3.50
C MET A 116 15.05 -4.91 4.92
N PRO A 117 14.33 -4.38 5.94
CA PRO A 117 14.36 -4.95 7.29
C PRO A 117 14.06 -6.44 7.27
N GLU A 118 14.61 -7.20 8.21
CA GLU A 118 14.41 -8.64 8.31
C GLU A 118 12.93 -9.03 8.35
N GLN A 119 12.10 -8.26 9.04
CA GLN A 119 10.64 -8.50 9.10
C GLN A 119 9.98 -8.33 7.73
N ARG A 120 10.47 -7.39 6.92
CA ARG A 120 9.99 -7.20 5.55
C ARG A 120 10.48 -8.32 4.64
N GLN A 121 11.70 -8.81 4.85
CA GLN A 121 12.19 -9.99 4.14
C GLN A 121 11.30 -11.19 4.48
N GLU A 122 10.97 -11.38 5.75
CA GLU A 122 10.13 -12.48 6.21
C GLU A 122 8.71 -12.43 5.63
N MET A 123 8.10 -11.25 5.57
CA MET A 123 6.84 -11.04 4.85
C MET A 123 6.90 -11.51 3.39
N PHE A 124 7.99 -11.19 2.68
CA PHE A 124 8.19 -11.65 1.30
C PHE A 124 8.58 -13.12 1.18
N ARG A 125 9.12 -13.74 2.24
CA ARG A 125 9.41 -15.19 2.28
C ARG A 125 8.15 -16.00 2.55
N ARG A 126 7.31 -15.55 3.49
CA ARG A 126 6.04 -16.20 3.85
C ARG A 126 4.97 -16.04 2.78
N SER A 127 5.07 -15.00 1.93
CA SER A 127 4.12 -14.85 0.83
C SER A 127 4.32 -15.92 -0.24
N ASN A 128 3.26 -16.67 -0.52
CA ASN A 128 3.24 -17.75 -1.51
C ASN A 128 3.11 -17.21 -2.94
N THR A 129 4.17 -16.53 -3.39
CA THR A 129 4.37 -16.26 -4.82
C THR A 129 4.85 -17.51 -5.55
N THR A 130 5.25 -18.55 -4.80
CA THR A 130 5.63 -19.87 -5.29
C THR A 130 4.55 -20.57 -6.10
N LYS A 131 3.26 -20.25 -5.91
CA LYS A 131 2.18 -20.78 -6.77
C LYS A 131 2.30 -20.42 -8.25
N PHE A 132 3.08 -19.39 -8.56
CA PHE A 132 3.36 -19.00 -9.94
C PHE A 132 4.78 -19.35 -10.40
N ASP A 133 5.59 -19.94 -9.53
CA ASP A 133 6.80 -20.61 -9.99
C ASP A 133 6.33 -21.87 -10.73
N GLU A 134 6.83 -22.09 -11.95
CA GLU A 134 6.61 -23.38 -12.60
C GLU A 134 7.16 -24.46 -11.67
N PRO A 135 6.35 -25.46 -11.25
CA PRO A 135 6.87 -26.54 -10.44
C PRO A 135 7.93 -27.24 -11.27
N ALA A 136 9.18 -27.20 -10.82
CA ALA A 136 10.14 -28.19 -11.28
C ALA A 136 9.50 -29.55 -11.01
N LEU A 137 9.49 -30.43 -12.02
CA LEU A 137 8.75 -31.70 -12.06
C LEU A 137 9.06 -32.66 -10.88
N PHE A 138 9.96 -32.29 -9.96
CA PHE A 138 10.50 -33.09 -8.87
C PHE A 138 10.45 -32.43 -7.48
N ASP A 139 9.88 -31.23 -7.30
CA ASP A 139 9.92 -30.52 -5.99
C ASP A 139 8.77 -30.86 -5.03
N ASN A 140 7.79 -31.69 -5.44
CA ASN A 140 6.68 -32.09 -4.58
C ASN A 140 7.02 -33.34 -3.75
N LEU A 141 7.65 -33.15 -2.59
CA LEU A 141 7.78 -34.21 -1.56
C LEU A 141 7.46 -33.74 -0.14
N HIS A 142 6.73 -32.64 0.06
CA HIS A 142 6.20 -32.28 1.37
C HIS A 142 4.70 -32.02 1.29
N SER A 143 3.91 -33.10 1.28
CA SER A 143 2.51 -33.04 1.66
C SER A 143 2.43 -32.82 3.18
N PRO A 144 1.67 -31.84 3.69
CA PRO A 144 1.44 -31.73 5.12
C PRO A 144 0.67 -32.96 5.62
N SER A 145 1.15 -33.53 6.73
CA SER A 145 0.56 -34.68 7.43
C SER A 145 -0.87 -34.36 7.91
N PRO A 146 -1.85 -35.27 7.74
CA PRO A 146 -3.26 -34.99 7.98
C PRO A 146 -3.73 -35.35 9.41
N ASP A 147 -2.97 -35.05 10.47
CA ASP A 147 -3.36 -35.45 11.84
C ASP A 147 -3.01 -34.40 12.91
N GLU A 148 -3.58 -33.20 12.82
CA GLU A 148 -3.70 -32.31 13.99
C GLU A 148 -5.05 -31.60 13.95
N PRO A 149 -5.96 -31.80 14.93
CA PRO A 149 -7.22 -31.09 14.97
C PRO A 149 -6.94 -29.61 15.33
N ALA A 150 -6.88 -28.76 14.30
CA ALA A 150 -6.70 -27.32 14.45
C ALA A 150 -7.76 -26.77 15.42
N SER A 151 -7.29 -26.22 16.54
CA SER A 151 -8.15 -25.59 17.53
C SER A 151 -8.89 -24.40 16.91
N ILE A 152 -10.17 -24.20 17.22
CA ILE A 152 -10.92 -23.00 16.78
C ILE A 152 -10.18 -21.71 17.20
N SER A 153 -9.45 -21.76 18.32
CA SER A 153 -8.64 -20.64 18.81
C SER A 153 -7.39 -20.41 17.97
N GLU A 154 -6.82 -21.45 17.36
CA GLU A 154 -5.73 -21.32 16.37
C GLU A 154 -6.28 -20.82 15.02
N ALA A 155 -7.41 -21.35 14.57
CA ALA A 155 -8.08 -20.89 13.34
C ALA A 155 -8.43 -19.39 13.38
N LEU A 156 -8.83 -18.87 14.55
CA LEU A 156 -9.08 -17.44 14.77
C LEU A 156 -7.79 -16.61 14.91
N ALA A 157 -6.71 -17.16 15.46
CA ALA A 157 -5.42 -16.48 15.54
C ALA A 157 -4.79 -16.26 14.15
N HIS A 158 -5.12 -17.12 13.18
CA HIS A 158 -4.56 -17.07 11.82
C HIS A 158 -5.34 -16.17 10.86
N GLN A 159 -6.52 -15.68 11.26
CA GLN A 159 -7.37 -14.85 10.40
C GLN A 159 -6.73 -13.49 10.04
N HIS A 160 -5.79 -13.02 10.86
CA HIS A 160 -5.09 -11.75 10.69
C HIS A 160 -3.64 -11.90 10.20
N LEU A 161 -3.17 -13.13 10.01
CA LEU A 161 -1.83 -13.40 9.48
C LEU A 161 -1.84 -13.36 7.96
N ILE A 162 -0.65 -13.21 7.37
CA ILE A 162 -0.46 -13.39 5.93
C ILE A 162 -0.88 -14.83 5.60
N ASP A 163 -2.04 -14.96 4.96
CA ASP A 163 -2.54 -16.22 4.44
C ASP A 163 -1.54 -16.79 3.41
N GLU A 164 -0.93 -17.92 3.77
CA GLU A 164 0.05 -18.65 2.96
C GLU A 164 -0.55 -19.13 1.61
N GLY A 165 -1.86 -19.05 1.38
CA GLY A 165 -2.46 -19.33 0.06
C GLY A 165 -2.45 -18.13 -0.90
N LYS A 166 -2.20 -16.92 -0.41
CA LYS A 166 -2.47 -15.68 -1.16
C LYS A 166 -1.23 -15.10 -1.84
N ALA A 167 -1.44 -14.58 -3.06
CA ALA A 167 -0.38 -13.93 -3.83
C ALA A 167 0.01 -12.60 -3.16
N LEU A 168 1.30 -12.33 -2.97
CA LEU A 168 1.75 -10.99 -2.62
C LEU A 168 2.04 -10.18 -3.88
N VAL A 169 1.10 -9.32 -4.24
CA VAL A 169 1.24 -8.37 -5.35
C VAL A 169 1.80 -7.06 -4.82
N VAL A 170 2.85 -6.57 -5.47
CA VAL A 170 3.49 -5.31 -5.12
C VAL A 170 3.21 -4.29 -6.20
N ALA A 171 2.67 -3.14 -5.80
CA ALA A 171 2.59 -1.96 -6.65
C ALA A 171 3.86 -1.13 -6.44
N TYR A 172 4.81 -1.21 -7.38
CA TYR A 172 6.10 -0.56 -7.26
C TYR A 172 6.29 0.59 -8.24
N TYR A 173 6.85 1.69 -7.73
CA TYR A 173 6.92 2.94 -8.47
C TYR A 173 8.18 3.73 -8.15
N SER A 174 8.59 4.56 -9.12
CA SER A 174 9.65 5.55 -8.94
C SER A 174 9.06 6.96 -8.87
N CYS A 175 9.57 7.81 -7.99
CA CYS A 175 9.05 9.16 -7.82
C CYS A 175 10.06 10.13 -7.19
N THR A 176 9.88 11.40 -7.54
CA THR A 176 10.61 12.57 -7.03
C THR A 176 9.61 13.68 -6.70
N PRO A 177 10.00 14.73 -5.96
CA PRO A 177 9.13 15.88 -5.74
C PRO A 177 8.59 16.50 -7.04
N ALA A 178 9.33 16.40 -8.14
CA ALA A 178 8.92 16.91 -9.45
C ALA A 178 7.84 16.04 -10.14
N GLY A 179 7.70 14.77 -9.77
CA GLY A 179 6.72 13.89 -10.38
C GLY A 179 6.96 12.41 -10.15
N VAL A 180 5.98 11.62 -10.61
CA VAL A 180 6.02 10.15 -10.61
C VAL A 180 6.57 9.68 -11.96
N GLY A 181 7.50 8.73 -11.91
CA GLY A 181 8.02 8.04 -13.09
C GLY A 181 7.13 6.85 -13.45
N SER A 182 7.75 5.69 -13.67
CA SER A 182 7.02 4.47 -14.02
C SER A 182 6.32 3.85 -12.79
N ILE A 183 5.14 3.28 -13.03
CA ILE A 183 4.37 2.48 -12.09
C ILE A 183 4.20 1.09 -12.68
N TYR A 184 4.52 0.08 -11.89
CA TYR A 184 4.30 -1.31 -12.22
C TYR A 184 3.60 -2.01 -11.07
N TRP A 185 2.97 -3.13 -11.38
CA TRP A 185 2.51 -4.05 -10.37
C TRP A 185 2.62 -5.50 -10.86
N ALA A 186 2.93 -6.39 -9.92
CA ALA A 186 3.04 -7.81 -10.16
C ALA A 186 3.22 -8.57 -8.83
N PRO A 187 2.98 -9.90 -8.83
CA PRO A 187 3.44 -10.78 -7.76
C PRO A 187 4.95 -10.63 -7.57
N ALA A 188 5.39 -10.55 -6.32
CA ALA A 188 6.79 -10.33 -5.96
C ALA A 188 7.35 -11.52 -5.19
N LYS A 189 8.58 -11.91 -5.52
CA LYS A 189 9.37 -12.92 -4.83
C LYS A 189 10.66 -12.30 -4.32
N LEU A 190 11.06 -12.68 -3.11
CA LEU A 190 12.37 -12.29 -2.58
C LEU A 190 13.46 -13.19 -3.19
N SER A 191 14.43 -12.57 -3.86
CA SER A 191 15.62 -13.21 -4.43
C SER A 191 16.86 -12.74 -3.64
N GLY A 192 17.38 -13.62 -2.77
CA GLY A 192 18.43 -13.26 -1.81
C GLY A 192 17.95 -12.28 -0.73
N THR A 193 18.82 -11.39 -0.25
CA THR A 193 18.50 -10.50 0.89
C THR A 193 17.81 -9.19 0.50
N HIS A 194 18.10 -8.69 -0.71
CA HIS A 194 17.75 -7.30 -1.10
C HIS A 194 17.20 -7.16 -2.51
N HIS A 195 16.89 -8.25 -3.22
CA HIS A 195 16.29 -8.15 -4.54
C HIS A 195 14.87 -8.70 -4.52
N LEU A 196 13.96 -7.95 -5.14
CA LEU A 196 12.62 -8.43 -5.46
C LEU A 196 12.60 -8.77 -6.95
N GLU A 197 12.11 -9.96 -7.26
CA GLU A 197 11.80 -10.41 -8.61
C GLU A 197 10.29 -10.39 -8.80
N PHE A 198 9.85 -9.86 -9.94
CA PHE A 198 8.45 -9.64 -10.25
C PHE A 198 8.03 -10.49 -11.43
N LEU A 199 6.96 -11.26 -11.26
CA LEU A 199 6.44 -12.13 -12.30
C LEU A 199 5.50 -11.37 -13.23
N SER A 200 5.81 -11.36 -14.53
CA SER A 200 5.00 -10.72 -15.57
C SER A 200 4.49 -9.31 -15.20
N PRO A 201 5.38 -8.33 -14.94
CA PRO A 201 4.97 -6.98 -14.57
C PRO A 201 4.00 -6.35 -15.56
N GLU A 202 2.97 -5.72 -15.01
CA GLU A 202 2.08 -4.86 -15.78
C GLU A 202 2.41 -3.40 -15.48
N SER A 203 2.58 -2.60 -16.54
CA SER A 203 2.73 -1.15 -16.43
C SER A 203 1.36 -0.51 -16.25
N LEU A 204 1.24 0.36 -15.27
CA LEU A 204 0.05 1.17 -15.06
C LEU A 204 0.29 2.60 -15.55
N ALA A 205 -0.71 3.17 -16.21
CA ALA A 205 -0.64 4.56 -16.66
C ALA A 205 -0.77 5.50 -15.45
N TYR A 206 0.13 6.48 -15.34
CA TYR A 206 0.00 7.51 -14.33
C TYR A 206 -1.25 8.35 -14.63
N VAL A 207 -2.09 8.52 -13.61
CA VAL A 207 -3.26 9.38 -13.71
C VAL A 207 -2.81 10.78 -13.31
N VAL A 208 -2.90 11.72 -14.25
CA VAL A 208 -2.98 13.12 -13.89
C VAL A 208 -4.47 13.38 -13.79
N GLU A 209 -5.01 13.55 -12.58
CA GLU A 209 -6.30 14.23 -12.49
C GLU A 209 -6.06 15.61 -13.07
N SER A 210 -6.47 15.82 -14.31
CA SER A 210 -6.80 17.15 -14.78
C SER A 210 -7.69 17.72 -13.70
N ALA A 211 -7.40 18.92 -13.22
CA ALA A 211 -8.37 19.67 -12.43
C ALA A 211 -9.56 20.00 -13.36
N SER A 212 -10.34 18.99 -13.74
CA SER A 212 -11.72 19.15 -14.12
C SER A 212 -12.39 19.70 -12.89
N SER A 213 -12.40 21.03 -12.82
CA SER A 213 -13.39 21.91 -12.21
C SER A 213 -14.52 21.14 -11.51
N THR A 214 -14.20 20.48 -10.40
CA THR A 214 -15.13 20.51 -9.29
C THR A 214 -15.07 21.96 -8.89
N ALA A 215 -16.06 22.71 -9.36
CA ALA A 215 -16.37 24.01 -8.82
C ALA A 215 -16.21 23.84 -7.31
N GLN A 216 -15.17 24.46 -6.76
CA GLN A 216 -15.05 24.63 -5.32
C GLN A 216 -16.42 25.13 -4.93
N SER A 217 -17.17 24.31 -4.18
CA SER A 217 -18.40 24.77 -3.57
C SER A 217 -17.95 26.03 -2.85
N ALA A 218 -18.37 27.18 -3.36
CA ALA A 218 -17.79 28.45 -2.99
C ALA A 218 -17.99 28.55 -1.49
N THR A 219 -16.93 28.28 -0.73
CA THR A 219 -16.89 28.63 0.67
C THR A 219 -17.04 30.12 0.62
N ARG A 220 -18.26 30.59 0.89
CA ARG A 220 -18.64 31.98 0.82
C ARG A 220 -17.62 32.69 1.68
N ILE A 221 -16.67 33.38 1.03
CA ILE A 221 -15.72 34.24 1.70
C ILE A 221 -16.60 35.32 2.28
N VAL A 222 -17.00 35.14 3.54
CA VAL A 222 -17.52 36.24 4.33
C VAL A 222 -16.32 37.15 4.46
N ALA A 223 -16.37 38.30 3.78
CA ALA A 223 -15.37 39.33 3.88
C ALA A 223 -15.40 39.87 5.31
N SER A 224 -14.71 39.21 6.23
CA SER A 224 -14.40 39.75 7.55
C SER A 224 -13.23 40.72 7.37
N LYS A 225 -13.49 42.01 7.60
CA LYS A 225 -12.47 43.06 7.46
C LYS A 225 -11.48 43.09 8.64
N THR A 226 -11.66 42.27 9.67
CA THR A 226 -10.74 42.18 10.81
C THR A 226 -10.70 40.78 11.45
N PHE A 227 -9.60 40.45 12.14
CA PHE A 227 -9.40 39.22 12.93
C PHE A 227 -10.47 39.00 14.02
N ALA A 228 -11.21 40.06 14.41
CA ALA A 228 -12.24 40.01 15.44
C ALA A 228 -13.59 39.45 14.98
N ASP A 229 -13.86 39.38 13.66
CA ASP A 229 -15.17 38.98 13.12
C ASP A 229 -15.29 37.48 12.80
N GLY A 230 -14.25 36.69 13.07
CA GLY A 230 -14.30 35.24 12.92
C GLY A 230 -15.07 34.59 14.07
N THR A 231 -16.17 33.87 13.78
CA THR A 231 -16.86 33.06 14.78
C THR A 231 -15.91 31.95 15.26
N ARG A 232 -15.52 32.00 16.54
CA ARG A 232 -14.62 31.01 17.13
C ARG A 232 -15.26 29.61 17.04
N PRO A 233 -14.63 28.62 16.38
CA PRO A 233 -15.14 27.26 16.42
C PRO A 233 -15.12 26.77 17.87
N ARG A 234 -16.31 26.51 18.42
CA ARG A 234 -16.49 25.92 19.75
C ARG A 234 -16.23 24.42 19.66
N THR A 235 -14.97 24.03 19.52
CA THR A 235 -14.57 22.65 19.77
C THR A 235 -14.56 22.43 21.29
N ALA A 236 -15.57 21.70 21.79
CA ALA A 236 -15.55 21.22 23.16
C ALA A 236 -14.37 20.25 23.33
N THR A 237 -13.34 20.67 24.06
CA THR A 237 -12.20 19.83 24.38
C THR A 237 -12.70 18.71 25.29
N LYS A 238 -12.73 17.46 24.79
CA LYS A 238 -12.98 16.30 25.67
C LYS A 238 -11.78 16.17 26.61
N LEU A 239 -12.00 16.48 27.89
CA LEU A 239 -11.02 16.24 28.95
C LEU A 239 -10.74 14.73 29.04
N ARG A 240 -9.46 14.37 29.06
CA ARG A 240 -9.03 12.98 29.26
C ARG A 240 -9.35 12.59 30.71
N THR A 241 -10.27 11.66 30.90
CA THR A 241 -10.53 11.07 32.22
C THR A 241 -9.27 10.36 32.71
N THR A 242 -8.77 10.79 33.88
CA THR A 242 -7.69 10.12 34.59
C THR A 242 -8.10 8.69 34.93
N PRO A 243 -7.18 7.71 34.85
CA PRO A 243 -7.49 6.33 35.20
C PRO A 243 -7.93 6.24 36.66
N LYS A 244 -9.06 5.57 36.89
CA LYS A 244 -9.61 5.29 38.21
C LYS A 244 -8.62 4.39 38.95
N ALA A 245 -8.20 4.80 40.15
CA ALA A 245 -7.36 3.97 41.01
C ALA A 245 -8.07 2.64 41.35
N PRO A 246 -7.34 1.54 41.53
CA PRO A 246 -7.94 0.25 41.84
C PRO A 246 -8.64 0.29 43.21
N ASP A 247 -9.89 -0.17 43.26
CA ASP A 247 -10.65 -0.35 44.49
C ASP A 247 -9.93 -1.37 45.38
N THR A 248 -9.35 -0.91 46.49
CA THR A 248 -8.98 -1.76 47.61
C THR A 248 -10.12 -1.81 48.62
N ARG A 249 -10.93 -2.86 48.56
CA ARG A 249 -11.40 -3.69 49.69
C ARG A 249 -12.46 -4.68 49.25
#